data_AF-A0A7J2JZS3-F1
#
_entry.id   AF-A0A7J2JZS3-F1
#
_cell.length_a   1.000
_cell.length_b   1.000
_cell.length_c   1.000
_cell.angle_alpha   90.00
_cell.angle_beta   90.00
_cell.angle_gamma   90.00
#
_symmetry.space_group_name_H-M   'P 1'
#
loop_
_entity.id
_entity.type
_entity.pdbx_description
1 polymer ?
#
loop_
_entity_poly.entity_id
_entity_poly.type
_entity_poly.pdbx_seq_one_letter_code
_entity_poly.pdbx_strand_id
1 'polypeptide(L)'
;MALSAAVAAAFALSGIAHFLAGAASFGFLIGLLMVNLSVILLRRRRRYLAREFKVPFYPLTPLLAASACLALTYFMDPIVLAIGSAVAVIGIIGFLFELITVRAREAAIGGFSLASYLAILLILYLLQNYLGFGPNSGPSRAVANTLMALCVLQAVGSFLTAIPLGELYITIARKIGGIEEPSTPMPARVAKLISGLEATMGLLQALSVPVAVATIYQIYRGKIFFPSPPGPQVLPIFVLTCLALAFFALANAMCATILLRRRYALG
;
A
#
# COMPACT_ATOMS: atom_id res chain seq x y z
N MET A 1 -6.50 0.53 29.65
CA MET A 1 -6.71 1.67 30.57
C MET A 1 -5.43 2.47 30.85
N ALA A 2 -4.32 1.83 31.26
CA ALA A 2 -3.07 2.58 31.50
C ALA A 2 -2.53 3.30 30.25
N LEU A 3 -2.56 2.64 29.09
CA LEU A 3 -2.06 3.18 27.83
C LEU A 3 -2.89 4.36 27.32
N SER A 4 -4.22 4.28 27.43
CA SER A 4 -5.12 5.38 27.08
C SER A 4 -4.98 6.58 28.02
N ALA A 5 -4.77 6.35 29.32
CA ALA A 5 -4.55 7.41 30.29
C ALA A 5 -3.20 8.12 30.09
N ALA A 6 -2.13 7.37 29.79
CA ALA A 6 -0.82 7.93 29.49
C ALA A 6 -0.84 8.81 28.23
N VAL A 7 -1.53 8.34 27.18
CA VAL A 7 -1.71 9.10 25.93
C VAL A 7 -2.53 10.37 26.18
N ALA A 8 -3.62 10.28 26.94
CA ALA A 8 -4.43 11.46 27.30
C ALA A 8 -3.64 12.49 28.12
N ALA A 9 -2.84 12.05 29.10
CA ALA A 9 -1.99 12.92 29.90
C ALA A 9 -0.90 13.62 29.06
N ALA A 10 -0.29 12.90 28.12
CA ALA A 10 0.68 13.47 27.19
C ALA A 10 0.08 14.57 26.29
N PHE A 11 -1.17 14.38 25.82
CA PHE A 11 -1.87 15.39 25.04
C PHE A 11 -2.36 16.59 25.87
N ALA A 12 -2.73 16.37 27.13
CA ALA A 12 -3.06 17.47 28.03
C ALA A 12 -1.85 18.37 28.32
N LEU A 13 -0.67 17.77 28.47
CA LEU A 13 0.57 18.49 28.76
C LEU A 13 1.14 19.25 27.55
N SER A 14 0.83 18.82 26.32
CA SER A 14 1.38 19.41 25.09
C SER A 14 0.70 20.71 24.66
N GLY A 15 -0.40 21.11 25.29
CA GLY A 15 -1.16 22.32 24.93
C GLY A 15 -1.95 22.22 23.61
N ILE A 16 -1.93 21.06 22.94
CA ILE A 16 -2.63 20.81 21.66
C ILE A 16 -4.07 20.31 21.90
N ALA A 17 -4.51 20.25 23.15
CA ALA A 17 -5.79 19.69 23.56
C ALA A 17 -7.00 20.30 22.82
N HIS A 18 -6.99 21.61 22.55
CA HIS A 18 -8.07 22.27 21.83
C HIS A 18 -8.22 21.77 20.38
N PHE A 19 -7.09 21.59 19.67
CA PHE A 19 -7.09 21.05 18.32
C PHE A 19 -7.52 19.58 18.29
N LEU A 20 -7.07 18.79 19.27
CA LEU A 20 -7.44 17.38 19.37
C LEU A 20 -8.94 17.20 19.69
N ALA A 21 -9.49 18.05 20.56
CA ALA A 21 -10.92 18.09 20.86
C ALA A 21 -11.75 18.48 19.63
N GLY A 22 -11.26 19.42 18.81
CA GLY A 22 -11.86 19.76 17.52
C GLY A 22 -11.89 18.56 16.56
N ALA A 23 -10.76 17.87 16.38
CA ALA A 23 -10.67 16.68 15.53
C ALA A 23 -11.56 15.53 16.03
N ALA A 24 -11.63 15.32 17.36
CA ALA A 24 -12.51 14.32 17.97
C ALA A 24 -14.00 14.66 17.76
N SER A 25 -14.38 15.94 17.92
CA SER A 25 -15.75 16.42 17.68
C SER A 25 -16.15 16.24 16.22
N PHE A 26 -15.25 16.54 15.28
CA PHE A 26 -15.46 16.28 13.87
C PHE A 26 -15.68 14.78 13.60
N GLY A 27 -14.83 13.91 14.15
CA GLY A 27 -14.99 12.46 14.01
C GLY A 27 -16.33 11.95 14.55
N PHE A 28 -16.79 12.50 15.67
CA PHE A 28 -18.09 12.18 16.24
C PHE A 28 -19.26 12.62 15.34
N LEU A 29 -19.21 13.84 14.79
CA LEU A 29 -20.23 14.36 13.87
C LEU A 29 -20.32 13.51 12.58
N ILE A 30 -19.18 13.13 12.01
CA ILE A 30 -19.13 12.24 10.84
C ILE A 30 -19.66 10.84 11.18
N GLY A 31 -19.31 10.30 12.35
CA GLY A 31 -19.85 9.02 12.82
C GLY A 31 -21.36 9.03 12.96
N LEU A 32 -21.93 10.08 13.59
CA LEU A 32 -23.37 10.26 13.70
C LEU A 32 -24.05 10.41 12.34
N LEU A 33 -23.45 11.18 11.42
CA LEU A 33 -23.95 11.33 10.05
C LEU A 33 -24.01 9.95 9.35
N MET A 34 -22.94 9.17 9.44
CA MET A 34 -22.82 7.86 8.81
C MET A 34 -23.81 6.84 9.40
N VAL A 35 -24.06 6.87 10.71
CA VAL A 35 -25.09 6.03 11.36
C VAL A 35 -26.49 6.40 10.87
N ASN A 36 -26.84 7.69 10.82
CA ASN A 36 -28.15 8.15 10.34
C ASN A 36 -28.38 7.76 8.86
N LEU A 37 -27.36 7.92 8.01
CA LEU A 37 -27.40 7.48 6.62
C LEU A 37 -27.52 5.95 6.49
N SER A 38 -26.79 5.20 7.33
CA SER A 38 -26.82 3.73 7.34
C SER A 38 -28.23 3.22 7.66
N VAL A 39 -28.93 3.80 8.63
CA VAL A 39 -30.31 3.43 8.94
C VAL A 39 -31.24 3.64 7.74
N ILE A 40 -31.11 4.77 7.02
CA ILE A 40 -31.89 5.05 5.81
C ILE A 40 -31.58 4.02 4.71
N LEU A 41 -30.29 3.77 4.47
CA LEU A 41 -29.84 2.83 3.44
C LEU A 41 -30.28 1.39 3.72
N LEU A 42 -30.15 0.92 4.97
CA LEU A 42 -30.56 -0.43 5.37
C LEU A 42 -32.07 -0.63 5.27
N ARG A 43 -32.89 0.40 5.56
CA ARG A 43 -34.35 0.28 5.36
C ARG A 43 -34.72 0.16 3.88
N ARG A 44 -33.99 0.83 2.99
CA ARG A 44 -34.20 0.74 1.55
C ARG A 44 -33.76 -0.61 0.98
N ARG A 45 -32.61 -1.12 1.42
CA ARG A 45 -32.02 -2.38 0.91
C ARG A 45 -32.63 -3.66 1.51
N ARG A 46 -33.06 -3.62 2.77
CA ARG A 46 -33.53 -4.80 3.52
C ARG A 46 -34.94 -4.55 4.06
N ARG A 47 -35.91 -4.50 3.13
CA ARG A 47 -37.32 -4.16 3.41
C ARG A 47 -38.10 -5.28 4.12
N TYR A 48 -37.66 -6.54 3.99
CA TYR A 48 -38.37 -7.73 4.47
C TYR A 48 -38.07 -8.14 5.92
N LEU A 49 -37.20 -7.43 6.63
CA LEU A 49 -36.90 -7.75 8.03
C LEU A 49 -38.03 -7.24 8.94
N ALA A 50 -38.59 -8.14 9.76
CA ALA A 50 -39.52 -7.78 10.83
C ALA A 50 -38.81 -6.82 11.80
N ARG A 51 -39.44 -5.69 12.09
CA ARG A 51 -38.90 -4.65 12.98
C ARG A 51 -39.83 -4.47 14.17
N GLU A 52 -39.33 -4.87 15.34
CA GLU A 52 -40.03 -4.75 16.62
C GLU A 52 -40.18 -3.29 17.06
N PHE A 53 -39.24 -2.41 16.67
CA PHE A 53 -39.28 -0.99 16.99
C PHE A 53 -39.63 -0.12 15.78
N LYS A 54 -40.80 0.54 15.84
CA LYS A 54 -41.25 1.55 14.87
C LYS A 54 -41.04 2.93 15.46
N VAL A 55 -40.01 3.63 14.99
CA VAL A 55 -39.76 5.03 15.34
C VAL A 55 -40.91 5.94 14.87
N PRO A 56 -41.47 6.79 15.76
CA PRO A 56 -42.44 7.80 15.36
C PRO A 56 -41.73 8.83 14.46
N PHE A 57 -42.36 9.21 13.35
CA PHE A 57 -41.82 10.17 12.35
C PHE A 57 -40.63 9.70 11.51
N TYR A 58 -40.47 8.41 11.26
CA TYR A 58 -39.56 7.93 10.22
C TYR A 58 -40.09 8.29 8.82
N PRO A 59 -39.31 8.87 7.89
CA PRO A 59 -37.85 9.07 7.88
C PRO A 59 -37.37 10.48 8.25
N LEU A 60 -38.23 11.36 8.78
CA LEU A 60 -37.88 12.76 9.06
C LEU A 60 -36.84 12.88 10.17
N THR A 61 -36.94 12.06 11.22
CA THR A 61 -36.02 12.08 12.37
C THR A 61 -34.55 11.85 11.99
N PRO A 62 -34.16 10.80 11.23
CA PRO A 62 -32.77 10.63 10.81
C PRO A 62 -32.32 11.67 9.78
N LEU A 63 -33.24 12.20 8.96
CA LEU A 63 -32.90 13.23 7.97
C LEU A 63 -32.51 14.53 8.66
N LEU A 64 -33.30 14.94 9.68
CA LEU A 64 -33.03 16.13 10.49
C LEU A 64 -31.72 16.00 11.27
N ALA A 65 -31.46 14.83 11.85
CA ALA A 65 -30.20 14.56 12.53
C ALA A 65 -29.00 14.64 11.57
N ALA A 66 -29.11 14.06 10.37
CA ALA A 66 -28.06 14.15 9.35
C ALA A 66 -27.84 15.59 8.87
N SER A 67 -28.90 16.36 8.63
CA SER A 67 -28.78 17.77 8.25
C SER A 67 -28.17 18.63 9.34
N ALA A 68 -28.52 18.37 10.61
CA ALA A 68 -27.94 19.08 11.74
C ALA A 68 -26.44 18.79 11.89
N CYS A 69 -26.02 17.53 11.71
CA CYS A 69 -24.61 17.17 11.71
C CYS A 69 -23.85 17.88 10.57
N LEU A 70 -24.39 17.88 9.35
CA LEU A 70 -23.78 18.57 8.20
C LEU A 70 -23.68 20.08 8.42
N ALA A 71 -24.72 20.71 8.97
CA ALA A 71 -24.71 22.13 9.29
C ALA A 71 -23.62 22.48 10.31
N LEU A 72 -23.53 21.70 11.40
CA LEU A 72 -22.50 21.89 12.43
C LEU A 72 -21.08 21.69 11.87
N THR A 73 -20.88 20.72 11.00
CA THR A 73 -19.58 20.51 10.32
C THR A 73 -19.22 21.70 9.44
N TYR A 74 -20.18 22.32 8.75
CA TYR A 74 -19.93 23.48 7.89
C TYR A 74 -19.51 24.74 8.68
N PHE A 75 -20.02 24.90 9.91
CA PHE A 75 -19.66 26.02 10.78
C PHE A 75 -18.35 25.83 11.55
N MET A 76 -17.71 24.65 11.49
CA MET A 76 -16.44 24.43 12.17
C MET A 76 -15.27 25.16 11.52
N ASP A 77 -14.25 25.46 12.32
CA ASP A 77 -13.01 26.06 11.83
C ASP A 77 -12.38 25.25 10.69
N PRO A 78 -11.90 25.92 9.62
CA PRO A 78 -11.36 25.25 8.44
C PRO A 78 -10.11 24.42 8.76
N ILE A 79 -9.34 24.81 9.78
CA ILE A 79 -8.17 24.06 10.26
C ILE A 79 -8.60 22.72 10.86
N VAL A 80 -9.68 22.72 11.67
CA VAL A 80 -10.22 21.50 12.27
C VAL A 80 -10.80 20.60 11.18
N LEU A 81 -11.46 21.18 10.17
CA LEU A 81 -11.97 20.44 9.02
C LEU A 81 -10.84 19.78 8.22
N ALA A 82 -9.73 20.50 7.99
CA ALA A 82 -8.57 19.97 7.27
C ALA A 82 -7.96 18.77 8.01
N ILE A 83 -7.72 18.90 9.32
CA ILE A 83 -7.14 17.82 10.14
C ILE A 83 -8.13 16.66 10.28
N GLY A 84 -9.40 16.96 10.55
CA GLY A 84 -10.46 15.98 10.65
C GLY A 84 -10.63 15.16 9.38
N SER A 85 -10.61 15.82 8.21
CA SER A 85 -10.64 15.14 6.92
C SER A 85 -9.39 14.28 6.68
N ALA A 86 -8.21 14.74 7.08
CA ALA A 86 -6.98 13.95 7.00
C ALA A 86 -7.06 12.68 7.86
N VAL A 87 -7.52 12.79 9.11
CA VAL A 87 -7.71 11.64 10.00
C VAL A 87 -8.79 10.69 9.45
N ALA A 88 -9.88 11.23 8.88
CA ALA A 88 -10.92 10.43 8.25
C ALA A 88 -10.37 9.66 7.04
N VAL A 89 -9.54 10.28 6.20
CA VAL A 89 -8.87 9.60 5.07
C VAL A 89 -7.97 8.48 5.56
N ILE A 90 -7.17 8.72 6.62
CA ILE A 90 -6.31 7.68 7.22
C ILE A 90 -7.17 6.52 7.75
N GLY A 91 -8.27 6.82 8.45
CA GLY A 91 -9.20 5.82 8.96
C GLY A 91 -9.87 5.01 7.84
N ILE A 92 -10.29 5.66 6.76
CA ILE A 92 -10.86 5.00 5.58
C ILE A 92 -9.81 4.10 4.91
N ILE A 93 -8.57 4.56 4.77
CA ILE A 93 -7.48 3.76 4.24
C ILE A 93 -7.27 2.52 5.12
N GLY A 94 -7.16 2.68 6.45
CA GLY A 94 -7.00 1.57 7.39
C GLY A 94 -8.16 0.58 7.33
N PHE A 95 -9.40 1.07 7.32
CA PHE A 95 -10.60 0.25 7.19
C PHE A 95 -10.64 -0.49 5.85
N LEU A 96 -10.27 0.17 4.75
CA LEU A 96 -10.19 -0.45 3.45
C LEU A 96 -9.11 -1.54 3.46
N PHE A 97 -7.93 -1.28 4.02
CA PHE A 97 -6.90 -2.31 4.21
C PHE A 97 -7.43 -3.50 5.00
N GLU A 98 -8.20 -3.28 6.07
CA GLU A 98 -8.79 -4.33 6.88
C GLU A 98 -9.86 -5.15 6.13
N LEU A 99 -10.69 -4.50 5.31
CA LEU A 99 -11.68 -5.15 4.45
C LEU A 99 -11.10 -5.83 3.21
N ILE A 100 -9.94 -5.39 2.73
CA ILE A 100 -9.25 -5.99 1.60
C ILE A 100 -8.83 -7.40 2.01
N THR A 101 -9.41 -8.41 1.35
CA THR A 101 -9.05 -9.82 1.51
C THR A 101 -7.55 -10.00 1.30
N VAL A 102 -6.95 -11.02 1.92
CA VAL A 102 -5.50 -11.33 1.75
C VAL A 102 -5.10 -11.30 0.27
N ARG A 103 -5.99 -11.78 -0.61
CA ARG A 103 -5.82 -11.75 -2.08
C ARG A 103 -5.68 -10.34 -2.65
N ALA A 104 -6.57 -9.43 -2.27
CA ALA A 104 -6.54 -8.06 -2.78
C ALA A 104 -5.37 -7.25 -2.19
N ARG A 105 -4.87 -7.60 -0.99
CA ARG A 105 -3.65 -7.01 -0.42
C ARG A 105 -2.43 -7.41 -1.23
N GLU A 106 -2.31 -8.70 -1.55
CA GLU A 106 -1.21 -9.21 -2.38
C GLU A 106 -1.22 -8.60 -3.79
N ALA A 107 -2.40 -8.47 -4.41
CA ALA A 107 -2.54 -7.80 -5.71
C ALA A 107 -2.17 -6.31 -5.66
N ALA A 108 -2.58 -5.58 -4.61
CA ALA A 108 -2.22 -4.18 -4.43
C ALA A 108 -0.70 -3.99 -4.25
N ILE A 109 -0.05 -4.88 -3.49
CA ILE A 109 1.40 -4.86 -3.28
C ILE A 109 2.15 -5.21 -4.58
N GLY A 110 1.63 -6.16 -5.36
CA GLY A 110 2.12 -6.45 -6.71
C GLY A 110 2.06 -5.21 -7.61
N GLY A 111 0.94 -4.50 -7.62
CA GLY A 111 0.78 -3.25 -8.37
C GLY A 111 1.69 -2.11 -7.91
N PHE A 112 1.86 -1.94 -6.60
CA PHE A 112 2.83 -0.99 -6.04
C PHE A 112 4.26 -1.32 -6.48
N SER A 113 4.65 -2.60 -6.43
CA SER A 113 5.93 -3.08 -6.91
C SER A 113 6.10 -2.80 -8.41
N LEU A 114 5.04 -2.98 -9.20
CA LEU A 114 5.01 -2.66 -10.63
C LEU A 114 5.30 -1.19 -10.91
N ALA A 115 4.61 -0.30 -10.19
CA ALA A 115 4.80 1.15 -10.32
C ALA A 115 6.22 1.58 -9.92
N SER A 116 6.78 1.01 -8.85
CA SER A 116 8.12 1.36 -8.38
C SER A 116 9.22 0.98 -9.39
N TYR A 117 9.12 -0.18 -10.05
CA TYR A 117 10.11 -0.55 -11.07
C TYR A 117 9.95 0.29 -12.33
N LEU A 118 8.72 0.62 -12.77
CA LEU A 118 8.49 1.48 -13.93
C LEU A 118 9.05 2.88 -13.71
N ALA A 119 8.93 3.40 -12.49
CA ALA A 119 9.53 4.69 -12.11
C ALA A 119 11.06 4.66 -12.25
N ILE A 120 11.73 3.60 -11.80
CA ILE A 120 13.19 3.49 -11.97
C ILE A 120 13.59 3.29 -13.42
N LEU A 121 12.85 2.48 -14.18
CA LEU A 121 13.10 2.28 -15.60
C LEU A 121 12.98 3.60 -16.36
N LEU A 122 11.95 4.39 -16.06
CA LEU A 122 11.77 5.74 -16.61
C LEU A 122 12.94 6.66 -16.24
N ILE A 123 13.38 6.66 -14.97
CA ILE A 123 14.53 7.45 -14.53
C ILE A 123 15.79 7.01 -15.28
N LEU A 124 16.06 5.71 -15.36
CA LEU A 124 17.22 5.19 -16.11
C LEU A 124 17.16 5.55 -17.59
N TYR A 125 15.98 5.50 -18.21
CA TYR A 125 15.78 5.89 -19.61
C TYR A 125 16.04 7.39 -19.83
N LEU A 126 15.51 8.26 -18.97
CA LEU A 126 15.77 9.70 -19.02
C LEU A 126 17.25 10.02 -18.80
N LEU A 127 17.90 9.29 -17.91
CA LEU A 127 19.32 9.47 -17.58
C LEU A 127 20.25 8.82 -18.60
N GLN A 128 19.77 7.94 -19.48
CA GLN A 128 20.60 7.21 -20.45
C GLN A 128 21.37 8.14 -21.38
N ASN A 129 20.75 9.24 -21.80
CA ASN A 129 21.38 10.28 -22.62
C ASN A 129 22.51 11.03 -21.90
N TYR A 130 22.55 10.91 -20.58
CA TYR A 130 23.51 11.60 -19.73
C TYR A 130 24.56 10.65 -19.12
N LEU A 131 24.46 9.32 -19.29
CA LEU A 131 25.38 8.28 -18.76
C LEU A 131 26.81 8.30 -19.35
N GLY A 132 27.24 9.42 -19.95
CA GLY A 132 28.56 9.64 -20.53
C GLY A 132 29.33 10.86 -19.98
N PHE A 133 28.68 11.75 -19.23
CA PHE A 133 29.30 12.98 -18.74
C PHE A 133 29.71 12.84 -17.26
N GLY A 134 30.99 12.55 -17.00
CA GLY A 134 31.56 12.55 -15.65
C GLY A 134 32.95 11.90 -15.56
N PRO A 135 33.74 12.21 -14.51
CA PRO A 135 35.12 11.75 -14.35
C PRO A 135 35.27 10.23 -14.12
N ASN A 136 34.20 9.49 -13.82
CA ASN A 136 34.19 8.04 -13.58
C ASN A 136 33.04 7.33 -14.33
N SER A 137 33.14 7.21 -15.66
CA SER A 137 32.08 6.64 -16.51
C SER A 137 31.93 5.10 -16.42
N GLY A 138 32.95 4.39 -15.93
CA GLY A 138 32.92 2.94 -15.73
C GLY A 138 31.96 2.46 -14.62
N PRO A 139 32.14 2.89 -13.35
CA PRO A 139 31.32 2.42 -12.24
C PRO A 139 29.85 2.86 -12.35
N SER A 140 29.57 4.03 -12.93
CA SER A 140 28.18 4.49 -13.13
C SER A 140 27.41 3.61 -14.12
N ARG A 141 28.05 3.20 -15.23
CA ARG A 141 27.47 2.26 -16.19
C ARG A 141 27.25 0.88 -15.58
N ALA A 142 28.20 0.39 -14.78
CA ALA A 142 28.04 -0.89 -14.08
C ALA A 142 26.82 -0.87 -13.16
N VAL A 143 26.60 0.22 -12.42
CA VAL A 143 25.46 0.38 -11.52
C VAL A 143 24.13 0.51 -12.29
N ALA A 144 24.11 1.25 -13.39
CA ALA A 144 22.93 1.34 -14.24
C ALA A 144 22.53 -0.06 -14.77
N ASN A 145 23.50 -0.86 -15.22
CA ASN A 145 23.27 -2.22 -15.69
C ASN A 145 22.76 -3.14 -14.58
N THR A 146 23.31 -3.05 -13.37
CA THR A 146 22.81 -3.85 -12.24
C THR A 146 21.39 -3.43 -11.87
N LEU A 147 21.07 -2.14 -11.82
CA LEU A 147 19.70 -1.67 -11.57
C LEU A 147 18.71 -2.12 -12.65
N MET A 148 19.11 -2.12 -13.92
CA MET A 148 18.29 -2.68 -15.01
C MET A 148 18.00 -4.16 -14.79
N ALA A 149 19.02 -4.96 -14.42
CA ALA A 149 18.84 -6.38 -14.12
C ALA A 149 17.90 -6.58 -12.91
N LEU A 150 18.02 -5.76 -11.87
CA LEU A 150 17.13 -5.82 -10.72
C LEU A 150 15.69 -5.39 -11.05
N CYS A 151 15.49 -4.46 -11.99
CA CYS A 151 14.16 -4.10 -12.48
C CYS A 151 13.47 -5.26 -13.19
N VAL A 152 14.22 -6.05 -13.97
CA VAL A 152 13.69 -7.28 -14.58
C VAL A 152 13.26 -8.29 -13.51
N LEU A 153 14.10 -8.51 -12.49
CA LEU A 153 13.75 -9.38 -11.37
C LEU A 153 12.53 -8.87 -10.59
N GLN A 154 12.41 -7.57 -10.36
CA GLN A 154 11.25 -6.98 -9.69
C GLN A 154 9.98 -7.07 -10.55
N ALA A 155 10.07 -6.92 -11.87
CA ALA A 155 8.92 -7.08 -12.76
C ALA A 155 8.36 -8.51 -12.64
N VAL A 156 9.22 -9.53 -12.70
CA VAL A 156 8.82 -10.93 -12.50
C VAL A 156 8.24 -11.14 -11.09
N GLY A 157 8.88 -10.57 -10.07
CA GLY A 157 8.41 -10.62 -8.68
C GLY A 157 7.03 -9.99 -8.45
N SER A 158 6.77 -8.86 -9.12
CA SER A 158 5.49 -8.16 -9.09
C SER A 158 4.36 -9.03 -9.66
N PHE A 159 4.61 -9.73 -10.78
CA PHE A 159 3.63 -10.67 -11.34
C PHE A 159 3.35 -11.86 -10.41
N LEU A 160 4.39 -12.45 -9.82
CA LEU A 160 4.27 -13.59 -8.90
C LEU A 160 3.57 -13.24 -7.58
N THR A 161 3.73 -12.00 -7.12
CA THR A 161 3.00 -11.49 -5.95
C THR A 161 1.54 -11.20 -6.27
N ALA A 162 1.27 -10.62 -7.45
CA ALA A 162 -0.10 -10.33 -7.89
C ALA A 162 -0.95 -11.58 -8.16
N ILE A 163 -0.35 -12.64 -8.73
CA ILE A 163 -1.05 -13.88 -9.07
C ILE A 163 -0.33 -15.06 -8.38
N PRO A 164 -0.88 -15.63 -7.30
CA PRO A 164 -0.28 -16.79 -6.65
C PRO A 164 -0.25 -17.99 -7.60
N LEU A 165 0.94 -18.58 -7.76
CA LEU A 165 1.18 -19.67 -8.72
C LEU A 165 0.31 -20.91 -8.44
N GLY A 166 -0.04 -21.16 -7.18
CA GLY A 166 -0.94 -22.26 -6.80
C GLY A 166 -2.34 -22.11 -7.38
N GLU A 167 -2.94 -20.92 -7.32
CA GLU A 167 -4.27 -20.66 -7.90
C GLU A 167 -4.23 -20.65 -9.44
N LEU A 168 -3.13 -20.14 -10.01
CA LEU A 168 -2.90 -20.22 -11.45
C LEU A 168 -2.87 -21.68 -11.93
N TYR A 169 -2.19 -22.56 -11.18
CA TYR A 169 -2.17 -23.99 -11.45
C TYR A 169 -3.57 -24.62 -11.37
N ILE A 170 -4.35 -24.33 -10.31
CA ILE A 170 -5.73 -24.84 -10.18
C ILE A 170 -6.61 -24.35 -11.33
N THR A 171 -6.49 -23.08 -11.71
CA THR A 171 -7.28 -22.48 -12.80
C THR A 171 -6.96 -23.11 -14.15
N ILE A 172 -5.68 -23.34 -14.43
CA ILE A 172 -5.22 -24.02 -15.65
C ILE A 172 -5.64 -25.50 -15.64
N ALA A 173 -5.46 -26.20 -14.52
CA ALA A 173 -5.87 -27.60 -14.37
C ALA A 173 -7.39 -27.80 -14.54
N ARG A 174 -8.20 -26.86 -14.03
CA ARG A 174 -9.65 -26.82 -14.26
C ARG A 174 -9.98 -26.63 -15.73
N LYS A 175 -9.29 -25.71 -16.42
CA LYS A 175 -9.53 -25.42 -17.84
C LYS A 175 -9.13 -26.58 -18.77
N ILE A 176 -8.14 -27.38 -18.36
CA ILE A 176 -7.67 -28.57 -19.08
C ILE A 176 -8.56 -29.80 -18.79
N GLY A 177 -9.54 -29.69 -17.88
CA GLY A 177 -10.48 -30.78 -17.55
C GLY A 177 -9.90 -31.85 -16.61
N GLY A 178 -8.81 -31.56 -15.91
CA GLY A 178 -8.11 -32.54 -15.07
C GLY A 178 -8.59 -32.65 -13.62
N ILE A 179 -9.39 -31.71 -13.11
CA ILE A 179 -9.83 -31.68 -11.71
C ILE A 179 -11.23 -31.05 -11.60
N GLU A 180 -12.26 -31.89 -11.39
CA GLU A 180 -13.66 -31.45 -11.17
C GLU A 180 -13.99 -31.16 -9.70
N GLU A 181 -13.21 -31.65 -8.74
CA GLU A 181 -13.56 -31.51 -7.32
C GLU A 181 -12.69 -30.50 -6.54
N PRO A 182 -13.27 -29.65 -5.66
CA PRO A 182 -12.56 -28.56 -4.97
C PRO A 182 -11.56 -29.00 -3.90
N SER A 183 -11.37 -30.31 -3.71
CA SER A 183 -10.75 -30.91 -2.53
C SER A 183 -9.61 -31.88 -2.83
N THR A 184 -9.21 -32.09 -4.08
CA THR A 184 -7.99 -32.88 -4.33
C THR A 184 -6.78 -32.01 -4.00
N PRO A 185 -6.01 -32.34 -2.96
CA PRO A 185 -4.82 -31.58 -2.65
C PRO A 185 -3.84 -31.69 -3.82
N MET A 186 -3.13 -30.59 -4.10
CA MET A 186 -2.13 -30.58 -5.17
C MET A 186 -1.14 -31.73 -5.00
N PRO A 187 -0.69 -32.37 -6.09
CA PRO A 187 0.35 -33.37 -6.00
C PRO A 187 1.59 -32.77 -5.33
N ALA A 188 2.11 -33.43 -4.29
CA ALA A 188 3.17 -32.92 -3.43
C ALA A 188 4.43 -32.45 -4.18
N ARG A 189 4.72 -33.05 -5.36
CA ARG A 189 5.83 -32.63 -6.24
C ARG A 189 5.62 -31.24 -6.83
N VAL A 190 4.42 -30.94 -7.33
CA VAL A 190 4.10 -29.64 -7.94
C VAL A 190 4.06 -28.55 -6.89
N ALA A 191 3.47 -28.83 -5.72
CA ALA A 191 3.47 -27.90 -4.60
C ALA A 191 4.89 -27.55 -4.12
N LYS A 192 5.81 -28.53 -4.03
CA LYS A 192 7.23 -28.29 -3.70
C LYS A 192 7.96 -27.48 -4.78
N LEU A 193 7.70 -27.74 -6.06
CA LEU A 193 8.29 -26.96 -7.16
C LEU A 193 7.83 -25.51 -7.14
N ILE A 194 6.52 -25.27 -6.98
CA ILE A 194 5.96 -23.92 -6.89
C ILE A 194 6.52 -23.19 -5.66
N SER A 195 6.54 -23.82 -4.48
CA SER A 195 7.10 -23.19 -3.28
C SER A 195 8.59 -22.90 -3.44
N GLY A 196 9.33 -23.78 -4.13
CA GLY A 196 10.74 -23.57 -4.45
C GLY A 196 10.95 -22.36 -5.36
N LEU A 197 10.14 -22.23 -6.42
CA LEU A 197 10.21 -21.09 -7.35
C LEU A 197 9.82 -19.76 -6.68
N GLU A 198 8.77 -19.74 -5.86
CA GLU A 198 8.40 -18.53 -5.11
C GLU A 198 9.48 -18.16 -4.09
N ALA A 199 10.07 -19.14 -3.41
CA ALA A 199 11.15 -18.92 -2.45
C ALA A 199 12.43 -18.40 -3.12
N THR A 200 12.84 -18.94 -4.27
CA THR A 200 14.02 -18.44 -5.00
C THR A 200 13.81 -17.01 -5.48
N MET A 201 12.63 -16.69 -6.02
CA MET A 201 12.29 -15.32 -6.42
C MET A 201 12.20 -14.37 -5.23
N GLY A 202 11.68 -14.82 -4.09
CA GLY A 202 11.66 -14.06 -2.84
C GLY A 202 13.06 -13.78 -2.31
N LEU A 203 13.98 -14.75 -2.38
CA LEU A 203 15.39 -14.57 -2.01
C LEU A 203 16.10 -13.59 -2.95
N LEU A 204 15.86 -13.68 -4.27
CA LEU A 204 16.42 -12.74 -5.25
C LEU A 204 15.96 -11.30 -4.98
N GLN A 205 14.71 -11.09 -4.59
CA GLN A 205 14.19 -9.78 -4.20
C GLN A 205 14.73 -9.31 -2.84
N ALA A 206 14.94 -10.22 -1.88
CA ALA A 206 15.58 -9.85 -0.62
C ALA A 206 17.04 -9.39 -0.84
N LEU A 207 17.75 -10.01 -1.79
CA LEU A 207 19.12 -9.63 -2.18
C LEU A 207 19.18 -8.32 -2.97
N SER A 208 18.11 -7.91 -3.64
CA SER A 208 18.09 -6.63 -4.38
C SER A 208 17.98 -5.41 -3.45
N VAL A 209 17.40 -5.57 -2.24
CA VAL A 209 17.26 -4.52 -1.22
C VAL A 209 18.61 -3.90 -0.82
N PRO A 210 19.63 -4.66 -0.36
CA PRO A 210 20.92 -4.08 0.02
C PRO A 210 21.63 -3.41 -1.16
N VAL A 211 21.42 -3.88 -2.40
CA VAL A 211 21.99 -3.25 -3.60
C VAL A 211 21.36 -1.88 -3.86
N ALA A 212 20.04 -1.75 -3.68
CA ALA A 212 19.34 -0.48 -3.77
C ALA A 212 19.76 0.52 -2.66
N VAL A 213 19.94 0.03 -1.42
CA VAL A 213 20.42 0.87 -0.32
C VAL A 213 21.88 1.29 -0.53
N ALA A 214 22.73 0.37 -0.99
CA ALA A 214 24.12 0.67 -1.31
C ALA A 214 24.23 1.71 -2.43
N THR A 215 23.36 1.67 -3.44
CA THR A 215 23.33 2.68 -4.50
C THR A 215 22.97 4.06 -3.95
N ILE A 216 21.95 4.17 -3.09
CA ILE A 216 21.61 5.44 -2.40
C ILE A 216 22.82 5.97 -1.62
N TYR A 217 23.50 5.11 -0.86
CA TYR A 217 24.66 5.52 -0.06
C TYR A 217 25.85 5.98 -0.92
N GLN A 218 26.10 5.30 -2.05
CA GLN A 218 27.18 5.66 -2.97
C GLN A 218 26.90 6.97 -3.72
N ILE A 219 25.63 7.24 -4.01
CA ILE A 219 25.14 8.52 -4.53
C ILE A 219 25.39 9.63 -3.49
N TYR A 220 25.04 9.40 -2.22
CA TYR A 220 25.26 10.37 -1.14
C TYR A 220 26.75 10.67 -0.89
N ARG A 221 27.63 9.66 -0.97
CA ARG A 221 29.09 9.85 -0.84
C ARG A 221 29.76 10.46 -2.09
N GLY A 222 29.03 10.72 -3.17
CA GLY A 222 29.58 11.27 -4.42
C GLY A 222 30.56 10.33 -5.13
N LYS A 223 30.57 9.03 -4.80
CA LYS A 223 31.46 8.03 -5.42
C LYS A 223 30.94 7.56 -6.78
N ILE A 224 29.63 7.63 -7.00
CA ILE A 224 28.96 7.21 -8.23
C ILE A 224 28.16 8.41 -8.75
N PHE A 225 28.55 8.91 -9.92
CA PHE A 225 27.80 9.92 -10.64
C PHE A 225 26.81 9.22 -11.58
N PHE A 226 25.59 8.98 -11.11
CA PHE A 226 24.45 9.18 -12.01
C PHE A 226 24.53 10.64 -12.43
N PRO A 227 24.27 10.99 -13.69
CA PRO A 227 24.62 12.29 -14.24
C PRO A 227 23.76 13.41 -13.64
N SER A 228 24.10 13.78 -12.42
CA SER A 228 23.91 15.10 -11.85
C SER A 228 25.31 15.68 -11.69
N PRO A 229 25.78 16.49 -12.63
CA PRO A 229 26.89 17.41 -12.38
C PRO A 229 26.56 18.26 -11.14
N PRO A 230 27.56 18.68 -10.33
CA PRO A 230 27.31 19.50 -9.15
C PRO A 230 26.84 20.89 -9.57
N GLY A 231 25.52 21.08 -9.64
CA GLY A 231 24.88 22.34 -9.98
C GLY A 231 23.57 22.56 -9.22
N PRO A 232 23.15 23.81 -8.96
CA PRO A 232 21.96 24.12 -8.16
C PRO A 232 20.63 23.72 -8.81
N GLN A 233 20.59 23.46 -10.12
CA GLN A 233 19.37 23.07 -10.85
C GLN A 233 19.09 21.55 -10.82
N VAL A 234 19.96 20.73 -10.21
CA VAL A 234 19.93 19.26 -10.31
C VAL A 234 19.49 18.55 -9.01
N LEU A 235 19.28 19.31 -7.93
CA LEU A 235 18.73 18.87 -6.66
C LEU A 235 17.39 18.11 -6.77
N PRO A 236 16.41 18.53 -7.60
CA PRO A 236 15.14 17.80 -7.69
C PRO A 236 15.29 16.41 -8.31
N ILE A 237 16.17 16.24 -9.30
CA ILE A 237 16.42 14.95 -9.97
C ILE A 237 17.12 13.98 -9.02
N PHE A 238 18.05 14.48 -8.21
CA PHE A 238 18.70 13.72 -7.15
C PHE A 238 17.69 13.19 -6.12
N VAL A 239 16.85 14.08 -5.58
CA VAL A 239 15.83 13.72 -4.59
C VAL A 239 14.85 12.71 -5.17
N LEU A 240 14.40 12.92 -6.41
CA LEU A 240 13.50 11.99 -7.11
C LEU A 240 14.12 10.60 -7.27
N THR A 241 15.41 10.53 -7.63
CA THR A 241 16.13 9.26 -7.81
C THR A 241 16.28 8.52 -6.48
N CYS A 242 16.67 9.22 -5.41
CA CYS A 242 16.77 8.63 -4.08
C CYS A 242 15.42 8.13 -3.57
N LEU A 243 14.35 8.90 -3.80
CA LEU A 243 12.99 8.53 -3.42
C LEU A 243 12.50 7.29 -4.19
N ALA A 244 12.75 7.23 -5.51
CA ALA A 244 12.41 6.07 -6.32
C ALA A 244 13.16 4.80 -5.89
N LEU A 245 14.46 4.92 -5.59
CA LEU A 245 15.27 3.81 -5.06
C LEU A 245 14.78 3.35 -3.67
N ALA A 246 14.31 4.28 -2.82
CA ALA A 246 13.74 3.94 -1.53
C ALA A 246 12.42 3.15 -1.70
N PHE A 247 11.53 3.59 -2.59
CA PHE A 247 10.28 2.86 -2.88
C PHE A 247 10.55 1.48 -3.49
N PHE A 248 11.57 1.34 -4.34
CA PHE A 248 12.02 0.06 -4.87
C PHE A 248 12.51 -0.91 -3.81
N ALA A 249 13.35 -0.43 -2.89
CA ALA A 249 13.82 -1.23 -1.77
C ALA A 249 12.64 -1.69 -0.89
N LEU A 250 11.69 -0.79 -0.61
CA LEU A 250 10.50 -1.10 0.18
C LEU A 250 9.59 -2.12 -0.54
N ALA A 251 9.35 -1.93 -1.84
CA ALA A 251 8.55 -2.85 -2.64
C ALA A 251 9.17 -4.26 -2.69
N ASN A 252 10.48 -4.36 -2.93
CA ASN A 252 11.19 -5.63 -2.94
C ASN A 252 11.18 -6.32 -1.57
N ALA A 253 11.33 -5.56 -0.48
CA ALA A 253 11.21 -6.12 0.87
C ALA A 253 9.80 -6.69 1.13
N MET A 254 8.75 -5.94 0.77
CA MET A 254 7.36 -6.39 0.92
C MET A 254 7.09 -7.64 0.08
N CYS A 255 7.42 -7.63 -1.21
CA CYS A 255 7.24 -8.78 -2.09
C CYS A 255 8.05 -10.00 -1.63
N ALA A 256 9.30 -9.82 -1.17
CA ALA A 256 10.12 -10.89 -0.61
C ALA A 256 9.46 -11.53 0.62
N THR A 257 8.96 -10.72 1.56
CA THR A 257 8.30 -11.27 2.77
C THR A 257 7.03 -12.05 2.45
N ILE A 258 6.25 -11.62 1.45
CA ILE A 258 5.04 -12.33 1.01
C ILE A 258 5.43 -13.68 0.40
N LEU A 259 6.36 -13.68 -0.57
CA LEU A 259 6.79 -14.90 -1.26
C LEU A 259 7.41 -15.92 -0.30
N LEU A 260 8.22 -15.48 0.66
CA LEU A 260 8.86 -16.37 1.65
C LEU A 260 7.88 -16.91 2.71
N ARG A 261 6.78 -16.18 2.98
CA ARG A 261 5.76 -16.63 3.95
C ARG A 261 4.69 -17.53 3.34
N ARG A 262 4.55 -17.58 2.01
CA ARG A 262 3.61 -18.49 1.36
C ARG A 262 3.99 -19.95 1.63
N ARG A 263 3.08 -20.69 2.28
CA ARG A 263 3.19 -22.13 2.47
C ARG A 263 1.95 -22.79 1.88
N TYR A 264 2.16 -23.69 0.93
CA TYR A 264 1.10 -24.53 0.39
C TYR A 264 0.95 -25.75 1.30
N ALA A 265 -0.27 -26.05 1.73
CA ALA A 265 -0.55 -27.30 2.44
C ALA A 265 -0.29 -28.46 1.46
N LEU A 266 0.68 -29.31 1.81
CA LEU A 266 0.95 -30.55 1.09
C LEU A 266 -0.14 -31.54 1.49
N GLY A 267 -0.84 -32.11 0.51
CA GLY A 267 -1.63 -33.32 0.71
C GLY A 267 -0.78 -34.57 0.71
#